data_AF-A0A5R8M3C9-F1
#
_entry.id   AF-A0A5R8M3C9-F1
#
_cell.length_a   1.000
_cell.length_b   1.000
_cell.length_c   1.000
_cell.angle_alpha   90.00
_cell.angle_beta   90.00
_cell.angle_gamma   90.00
#
_symmetry.space_group_name_H-M   'P 1'
#
loop_
_entity.id
_entity.type
_entity.pdbx_description
1 polymer ?
#
loop_
_entity_poly.entity_id
_entity_poly.type
_entity_poly.pdbx_seq_one_letter_code
_entity_poly.pdbx_strand_id
1 'polypeptide(L)'
;MSAEVEEKLDKIPILNKVVRLLKTIKLPGLEGLSLYDLMEMYINGIVQGALSSRASAISFSLFMALFPLLIFMVTLVPFFLDYISIQNENFELQFQLFLESFLPNATGDYFGDIFGQIKDQKRGGLLSSAFLLSIFLVANGVNSIFGGFETSYHIELKRNFFRQYLYALMVGLILAILIIVGFVAYIYFEFYVLGYLTEFAARQGGYVLDEDEIIGVQIAKILFFIVLSYFTTAILYYFGTKEGKQARFFSIGALVTTILFLLTSYLFGIYVEKFARYNELYGALGGLLILMVYIWLNSNILLLGFELNASLNSLRKISRQE
;
A
#
# COMPACT_ATOMS: atom_id res chain seq x y z
N MET A 1 -27.79 -6.21 10.48
CA MET A 1 -27.57 -6.97 11.73
C MET A 1 -28.51 -8.16 11.80
N SER A 2 -28.14 -9.29 12.44
CA SER A 2 -29.16 -10.21 13.00
C SER A 2 -29.44 -9.77 14.44
N ALA A 3 -30.71 -9.60 14.81
CA ALA A 3 -31.16 -9.10 16.11
C ALA A 3 -30.49 -9.79 17.32
N GLU A 4 -30.04 -11.04 17.14
CA GLU A 4 -29.41 -11.87 18.17
C GLU A 4 -28.04 -11.37 18.65
N VAL A 5 -27.26 -10.65 17.83
CA VAL A 5 -25.92 -10.19 18.23
C VAL A 5 -26.02 -8.97 19.15
N GLU A 6 -26.88 -7.98 18.85
CA GLU A 6 -27.14 -6.86 19.76
C GLU A 6 -27.63 -7.35 21.12
N GLU A 7 -28.57 -8.31 21.12
CA GLU A 7 -29.17 -8.80 22.36
C GLU A 7 -28.14 -9.47 23.28
N LYS A 8 -27.10 -10.10 22.71
CA LYS A 8 -25.97 -10.68 23.46
C LYS A 8 -24.99 -9.62 23.96
N LEU A 9 -24.71 -8.59 23.16
CA LEU A 9 -23.81 -7.50 23.54
C LEU A 9 -24.42 -6.63 24.66
N ASP A 10 -25.74 -6.44 24.64
CA ASP A 10 -26.47 -5.67 25.66
C ASP A 10 -26.49 -6.34 27.03
N LYS A 11 -26.35 -7.66 27.09
CA LYS A 11 -26.31 -8.47 28.33
C LYS A 11 -24.97 -8.36 29.08
N ILE A 12 -23.91 -7.84 28.44
CA ILE A 12 -22.59 -7.68 29.07
C ILE A 12 -22.39 -6.21 29.49
N PRO A 13 -22.35 -5.89 30.80
CA PRO A 13 -22.46 -4.50 31.28
C PRO A 13 -21.33 -3.57 30.83
N ILE A 14 -20.11 -4.10 30.67
CA ILE A 14 -18.95 -3.31 30.17
C ILE A 14 -19.11 -3.07 28.67
N LEU A 15 -19.51 -4.11 27.92
CA LEU A 15 -19.64 -4.06 26.48
C LEU A 15 -20.79 -3.15 26.05
N ASN A 16 -21.92 -3.19 26.75
CA ASN A 16 -23.08 -2.32 26.51
C ASN A 16 -22.71 -0.82 26.61
N LYS A 17 -21.92 -0.43 27.63
CA LYS A 17 -21.43 0.95 27.77
C LYS A 17 -20.58 1.38 26.58
N VAL A 18 -19.67 0.51 26.12
CA VAL A 18 -18.83 0.78 24.94
C VAL A 18 -19.69 0.89 23.68
N VAL A 19 -20.63 -0.03 23.47
CA VAL A 19 -21.54 -0.02 22.32
C VAL A 19 -22.37 1.27 22.27
N ARG A 20 -22.94 1.71 23.40
CA ARG A 20 -23.69 2.97 23.47
C ARG A 20 -22.84 4.20 23.18
N LEU A 21 -21.59 4.23 23.64
CA LEU A 21 -20.63 5.29 23.32
C LEU A 21 -20.31 5.30 21.81
N LEU A 22 -20.08 4.14 21.21
CA LEU A 22 -19.77 4.05 19.79
C LEU A 22 -20.97 4.43 18.90
N LYS A 23 -22.21 4.13 19.33
CA LYS A 23 -23.44 4.52 18.62
C LYS A 23 -23.73 6.02 18.68
N THR A 24 -23.24 6.72 19.71
CA THR A 24 -23.44 8.17 19.87
C THR A 24 -22.47 8.99 19.03
N ILE A 25 -21.32 8.42 18.65
CA ILE A 25 -20.33 9.07 17.78
C ILE A 25 -20.79 8.94 16.32
N LYS A 26 -21.54 9.93 15.84
CA LYS A 26 -21.84 10.08 14.41
C LYS A 26 -20.62 10.65 13.68
N LEU A 27 -20.18 9.97 12.62
CA LEU A 27 -18.98 10.35 11.91
C LEU A 27 -19.32 11.39 10.81
N PRO A 28 -18.70 12.59 10.84
CA PRO A 28 -18.98 13.62 9.85
C PRO A 28 -18.58 13.13 8.45
N GLY A 29 -19.49 13.26 7.49
CA GLY A 29 -19.28 12.83 6.09
C GLY A 29 -19.67 11.37 5.79
N LEU A 30 -20.02 10.55 6.79
CA LEU A 30 -20.46 9.15 6.61
C LEU A 30 -21.98 8.97 6.56
N GLU A 31 -22.72 9.99 6.12
CA GLU A 31 -24.18 9.90 5.85
C GLU A 31 -25.03 9.40 7.02
N GLY A 32 -24.59 9.70 8.25
CA GLY A 32 -25.31 9.34 9.47
C GLY A 32 -24.88 8.02 10.10
N LEU A 33 -23.92 7.28 9.51
CA LEU A 33 -23.31 6.11 10.14
C LEU A 33 -22.60 6.46 11.45
N SER A 34 -22.84 5.65 12.47
CA SER A 34 -22.13 5.71 13.74
C SER A 34 -20.79 4.97 13.67
N LEU A 35 -19.88 5.29 14.59
CA LEU A 35 -18.62 4.55 14.75
C LEU A 35 -18.87 3.06 15.07
N TYR A 36 -19.98 2.75 15.76
CA TYR A 36 -20.41 1.38 15.98
C TYR A 36 -20.72 0.66 14.66
N ASP A 37 -21.51 1.27 13.78
CA ASP A 37 -21.90 0.66 12.50
C ASP A 37 -20.68 0.35 11.62
N LEU A 38 -19.71 1.26 11.63
CA LEU A 38 -18.44 1.07 10.93
C LEU A 38 -17.65 -0.12 11.48
N MET A 39 -17.48 -0.17 12.80
CA MET A 39 -16.73 -1.23 13.47
C MET A 39 -17.40 -2.59 13.32
N GLU A 40 -18.73 -2.64 13.41
CA GLU A 40 -19.51 -3.86 13.22
C GLU A 40 -19.34 -4.40 11.79
N MET A 41 -19.48 -3.54 10.78
CA MET A 41 -19.30 -3.92 9.38
C MET A 41 -17.91 -4.53 9.15
N TYR A 42 -16.88 -3.94 9.75
CA TYR A 42 -15.50 -4.42 9.60
C TYR A 42 -15.27 -5.75 10.32
N ILE A 43 -15.73 -5.88 11.56
CA ILE A 43 -15.58 -7.12 12.34
C ILE A 43 -16.34 -8.26 11.68
N ASN A 44 -17.60 -8.06 11.29
CA ASN A 44 -18.41 -9.09 10.64
C ASN A 44 -17.79 -9.52 9.30
N GLY A 45 -17.30 -8.56 8.52
CA GLY A 45 -16.64 -8.85 7.26
C GLY A 45 -15.38 -9.72 7.41
N ILE A 46 -14.57 -9.46 8.44
CA ILE A 46 -13.38 -10.26 8.76
C ILE A 46 -13.80 -11.65 9.28
N VAL A 47 -14.72 -11.71 10.23
CA VAL A 47 -15.15 -12.95 10.90
C VAL A 47 -15.82 -13.92 9.93
N GLN A 48 -16.60 -13.43 8.97
CA GLN A 48 -17.23 -14.28 7.95
C GLN A 48 -16.23 -14.83 6.91
N GLY A 49 -14.95 -14.44 6.97
CA GLY A 49 -13.86 -15.01 6.17
C GLY A 49 -13.86 -14.64 4.68
N ALA A 50 -14.92 -14.01 4.16
CA ALA A 50 -15.02 -13.59 2.78
C ALA A 50 -13.97 -12.53 2.41
N LEU A 51 -13.65 -11.61 3.32
CA LEU A 51 -12.59 -10.61 3.12
C LEU A 51 -11.20 -11.23 3.21
N SER A 52 -10.99 -12.12 4.18
CA SER A 52 -9.71 -12.80 4.40
C SER A 52 -9.29 -13.64 3.19
N SER A 53 -10.20 -14.42 2.59
CA SER A 53 -9.90 -15.25 1.42
C SER A 53 -9.55 -14.43 0.18
N ARG A 54 -10.27 -13.32 -0.06
CA ARG A 54 -9.96 -12.36 -1.14
C ARG A 54 -8.60 -11.68 -0.91
N ALA A 55 -8.33 -11.25 0.32
CA ALA A 55 -7.05 -10.66 0.69
C ALA A 55 -5.88 -11.63 0.48
N SER A 56 -6.07 -12.93 0.70
CA SER A 56 -5.06 -13.96 0.40
C SER A 56 -4.76 -14.07 -1.10
N ALA A 57 -5.79 -14.06 -1.94
CA ALA A 57 -5.60 -14.07 -3.40
C ALA A 57 -4.87 -12.81 -3.90
N ILE A 58 -5.22 -11.64 -3.36
CA ILE A 58 -4.54 -10.38 -3.64
C ILE A 58 -3.08 -10.46 -3.20
N SER A 59 -2.83 -10.89 -1.96
CA SER A 59 -1.48 -11.00 -1.40
C SER A 59 -0.58 -11.90 -2.22
N PHE A 60 -1.05 -13.10 -2.59
CA PHE A 60 -0.31 -14.00 -3.46
C PHE A 60 0.01 -13.36 -4.83
N SER A 61 -0.97 -12.70 -5.45
CA SER A 61 -0.79 -12.08 -6.77
C SER A 61 0.21 -10.92 -6.74
N LEU A 62 0.16 -10.08 -5.71
CA LEU A 62 1.11 -8.96 -5.52
C LEU A 62 2.51 -9.46 -5.17
N PHE A 63 2.61 -10.47 -4.30
CA PHE A 63 3.88 -11.08 -3.94
C PHE A 63 4.58 -11.71 -5.15
N MET A 64 3.83 -12.41 -6.02
CA MET A 64 4.37 -12.96 -7.27
C MET A 64 4.92 -11.89 -8.21
N ALA A 65 4.32 -10.68 -8.21
CA ALA A 65 4.78 -9.58 -9.06
C ALA A 65 6.11 -8.97 -8.60
N LEU A 66 6.49 -9.14 -7.33
CA LEU A 66 7.73 -8.58 -6.78
C LEU A 66 8.98 -9.15 -7.46
N PHE A 67 9.03 -10.47 -7.70
CA PHE A 67 10.26 -11.10 -8.20
C PHE A 67 10.65 -10.61 -9.61
N PRO A 68 9.76 -10.63 -10.63
CA PRO A 68 10.13 -10.11 -11.94
C PRO A 68 10.38 -8.61 -11.94
N LEU A 69 9.72 -7.87 -11.05
CA LEU A 69 10.00 -6.44 -10.86
C LEU A 69 11.41 -6.21 -10.34
N LEU A 70 11.85 -6.97 -9.33
CA LEU A 70 13.23 -6.88 -8.80
C LEU A 70 14.25 -7.27 -9.87
N ILE A 71 14.03 -8.35 -10.61
CA ILE A 71 14.91 -8.75 -11.73
C ILE A 71 14.97 -7.65 -12.78
N PHE A 72 13.84 -7.05 -13.14
CA PHE A 72 13.79 -5.92 -14.06
C PHE A 72 14.62 -4.73 -13.51
N MET A 73 14.46 -4.38 -12.24
CA MET A 73 15.22 -3.28 -11.62
C MET A 73 16.73 -3.54 -11.62
N VAL A 74 17.18 -4.73 -11.20
CA VAL A 74 18.60 -5.09 -11.20
C VAL A 74 19.19 -5.09 -12.61
N THR A 75 18.46 -5.61 -13.59
CA THR A 75 18.93 -5.65 -14.99
C THR A 75 18.88 -4.30 -15.69
N LEU A 76 18.17 -3.32 -15.13
CA LEU A 76 18.13 -1.93 -15.62
C LEU A 76 19.39 -1.16 -15.21
N VAL A 77 19.97 -1.46 -14.03
CA VAL A 77 21.14 -0.76 -13.46
C VAL A 77 22.30 -0.62 -14.46
N PRO A 78 22.82 -1.69 -15.11
CA PRO A 78 23.97 -1.57 -16.01
C PRO A 78 23.77 -0.58 -17.17
N PHE A 79 22.52 -0.27 -17.54
CA PHE A 79 22.21 0.65 -18.65
C PHE A 79 22.29 2.13 -18.26
N PHE A 80 22.16 2.46 -16.97
CA PHE A 80 22.18 3.84 -16.48
C PHE A 80 23.30 4.13 -15.48
N LEU A 81 23.94 3.09 -14.93
CA LEU A 81 25.02 3.21 -13.94
C LEU A 81 26.15 4.11 -14.46
N ASP A 82 26.60 3.91 -15.71
CA ASP A 82 27.63 4.72 -16.35
C ASP A 82 27.30 6.23 -16.34
N TYR A 83 26.02 6.60 -16.39
CA TYR A 83 25.55 7.99 -16.38
C TYR A 83 25.39 8.54 -14.96
N ILE A 84 24.88 7.73 -14.03
CA ILE A 84 24.56 8.14 -12.66
C ILE A 84 25.81 8.17 -11.76
N SER A 85 26.72 7.20 -11.92
CA SER A 85 27.94 7.10 -11.11
C SER A 85 28.92 8.26 -11.34
N ILE A 86 28.78 9.00 -12.46
CA ILE A 86 29.53 10.25 -12.69
C ILE A 86 29.12 11.33 -11.67
N GLN A 87 27.89 11.26 -11.15
CA GLN A 87 27.32 12.28 -10.27
C GLN A 87 27.25 11.83 -8.80
N ASN A 88 27.21 10.52 -8.53
CA ASN A 88 27.17 9.96 -7.17
C ASN A 88 27.86 8.58 -7.12
N GLU A 89 29.07 8.53 -6.56
CA GLU A 89 29.87 7.30 -6.43
C GLU A 89 29.19 6.22 -5.56
N ASN A 90 28.27 6.62 -4.67
CA ASN A 90 27.58 5.72 -3.75
C ASN A 90 26.21 5.24 -4.26
N PHE A 91 25.79 5.65 -5.47
CA PHE A 91 24.47 5.30 -6.00
C PHE A 91 24.24 3.79 -6.06
N GLU A 92 25.26 3.02 -6.46
CA GLU A 92 25.16 1.57 -6.56
C GLU A 92 24.81 0.92 -5.22
N LEU A 93 25.54 1.28 -4.16
CA LEU A 93 25.30 0.79 -2.80
C LEU A 93 23.93 1.23 -2.28
N GLN A 94 23.56 2.49 -2.48
CA GLN A 94 22.25 3.02 -2.07
C GLN A 94 21.10 2.31 -2.78
N PHE A 95 21.26 2.04 -4.09
CA PHE A 95 20.25 1.34 -4.87
C PHE A 95 20.13 -0.14 -4.47
N GLN A 96 21.26 -0.81 -4.21
CA GLN A 96 21.26 -2.17 -3.67
C GLN A 96 20.52 -2.23 -2.33
N LEU A 97 20.87 -1.37 -1.37
CA LEU A 97 20.21 -1.30 -0.06
C LEU A 97 18.71 -0.97 -0.18
N PHE A 98 18.34 -0.12 -1.15
CA PHE A 98 16.94 0.16 -1.45
C PHE A 98 16.21 -1.09 -1.94
N LEU A 99 16.77 -1.87 -2.87
CA LEU A 99 16.15 -3.12 -3.33
C LEU A 99 16.09 -4.18 -2.22
N GLU A 100 17.14 -4.29 -1.41
CA GLU A 100 17.18 -5.18 -0.23
C GLU A 100 16.13 -4.80 0.82
N SER A 101 15.74 -3.53 0.93
CA SER A 101 14.69 -3.10 1.86
C SER A 101 13.29 -3.69 1.56
N PHE A 102 13.05 -4.14 0.32
CA PHE A 102 11.83 -4.85 -0.05
C PHE A 102 11.90 -6.35 0.23
N LEU A 103 13.10 -6.85 0.54
CA LEU A 103 13.38 -8.26 0.74
C LEU A 103 13.49 -8.59 2.24
N PRO A 104 13.15 -9.84 2.60
CA PRO A 104 13.54 -10.40 3.88
C PRO A 104 15.02 -10.23 4.19
N ASN A 105 15.38 -9.83 5.42
CA ASN A 105 16.78 -9.71 5.85
C ASN A 105 17.59 -11.00 5.58
N ALA A 106 16.98 -12.17 5.76
CA ALA A 106 17.63 -13.47 5.52
C ALA A 106 17.82 -13.80 4.02
N THR A 107 17.32 -12.98 3.10
CA THR A 107 17.57 -13.07 1.65
C THR A 107 18.55 -12.01 1.15
N GLY A 108 18.99 -11.09 2.01
CA GLY A 108 19.91 -10.00 1.64
C GLY A 108 21.22 -10.51 1.06
N ASP A 109 21.88 -11.45 1.74
CA ASP A 109 23.15 -12.02 1.28
C ASP A 109 23.02 -12.68 -0.12
N TYR A 110 21.98 -13.49 -0.31
CA TYR A 110 21.70 -14.12 -1.61
C TYR A 110 21.37 -13.10 -2.70
N PHE A 111 20.66 -12.04 -2.34
CA PHE A 111 20.34 -10.97 -3.26
C PHE A 111 21.58 -10.18 -3.66
N GLY A 112 22.46 -9.84 -2.71
CA GLY A 112 23.72 -9.14 -2.95
C GLY A 112 24.62 -9.91 -3.92
N ASP A 113 24.73 -11.23 -3.76
CA ASP A 113 25.47 -12.09 -4.70
C ASP A 113 24.89 -12.05 -6.12
N ILE A 114 23.55 -12.15 -6.25
CA ILE A 114 22.86 -12.09 -7.55
C ILE A 114 23.00 -10.69 -8.17
N PHE A 115 22.87 -9.64 -7.36
CA PHE A 115 23.04 -8.25 -7.76
C PHE A 115 24.43 -8.03 -8.33
N GLY A 116 25.48 -8.47 -7.62
CA GLY A 116 26.87 -8.42 -8.06
C GLY A 116 27.12 -9.14 -9.39
N GLN A 117 26.45 -10.28 -9.64
CA GLN A 117 26.59 -11.03 -10.89
C GLN A 117 25.91 -10.36 -12.10
N ILE A 118 24.86 -9.57 -11.87
CA ILE A 118 24.03 -9.00 -12.95
C ILE A 118 24.41 -7.54 -13.25
N LYS A 119 24.77 -6.76 -12.22
CA LYS A 119 24.98 -5.31 -12.32
C LYS A 119 26.07 -4.88 -13.32
N ASP A 120 27.05 -5.75 -13.57
CA ASP A 120 28.18 -5.47 -14.48
C ASP A 120 27.93 -5.99 -15.92
N GLN A 121 26.77 -6.59 -16.19
CA GLN A 121 26.46 -7.19 -17.50
C GLN A 121 25.19 -6.60 -18.12
N LYS A 122 25.34 -5.94 -19.28
CA LYS A 122 24.22 -5.44 -20.10
C LYS A 122 23.46 -6.59 -20.79
N ARG A 123 22.59 -7.29 -20.03
CA ARG A 123 21.76 -8.41 -20.52
C ARG A 123 20.42 -7.93 -21.07
N GLY A 124 20.40 -7.35 -22.28
CA GLY A 124 19.19 -6.79 -22.90
C GLY A 124 18.03 -7.78 -23.06
N GLY A 125 18.32 -9.05 -23.39
CA GLY A 125 17.30 -10.10 -23.46
C GLY A 125 16.59 -10.32 -22.12
N LEU A 126 17.37 -10.46 -21.04
CA LEU A 126 16.84 -10.63 -19.69
C LEU A 126 16.02 -9.41 -19.25
N LEU A 127 16.53 -8.20 -19.47
CA LEU A 127 15.82 -6.93 -19.19
C LEU A 127 14.43 -6.91 -19.85
N SER A 128 14.36 -7.17 -21.15
CA SER A 128 13.10 -7.13 -21.90
C SER A 128 12.10 -8.21 -21.43
N SER A 129 12.57 -9.43 -21.15
CA SER A 129 11.73 -10.51 -20.64
C SER A 129 11.20 -10.22 -19.23
N ALA A 130 12.06 -9.69 -18.34
CA ALA A 130 11.69 -9.34 -16.97
C ALA A 130 10.70 -8.17 -16.97
N PHE A 131 10.92 -7.18 -17.84
CA PHE A 131 9.99 -6.06 -18.03
C PHE A 131 8.59 -6.53 -18.44
N LEU A 132 8.48 -7.34 -19.50
CA LEU A 132 7.19 -7.84 -19.97
C LEU A 132 6.50 -8.72 -18.92
N LEU A 133 7.26 -9.59 -18.26
CA LEU A 133 6.73 -10.44 -17.19
C LEU A 133 6.27 -9.61 -15.97
N SER A 134 7.01 -8.57 -15.60
CA SER A 134 6.65 -7.68 -14.51
C SER A 134 5.35 -6.94 -14.80
N ILE A 135 5.18 -6.39 -16.02
CA ILE A 135 3.93 -5.73 -16.44
C ILE A 135 2.76 -6.72 -16.36
N PHE A 136 2.95 -7.93 -16.88
CA PHE A 136 1.94 -8.97 -16.86
C PHE A 136 1.52 -9.35 -15.43
N LEU A 137 2.48 -9.56 -14.53
CA LEU A 137 2.17 -9.92 -13.13
C LEU A 137 1.61 -8.75 -12.31
N VAL A 138 2.06 -7.52 -12.55
CA VAL A 138 1.47 -6.33 -11.94
C VAL A 138 0.01 -6.18 -12.38
N ALA A 139 -0.29 -6.40 -13.67
CA ALA A 139 -1.66 -6.42 -14.16
C ALA A 139 -2.50 -7.52 -13.47
N ASN A 140 -1.93 -8.71 -13.25
CA ASN A 140 -2.60 -9.77 -12.49
C ASN A 140 -2.85 -9.35 -11.03
N GLY A 141 -1.88 -8.72 -10.36
CA GLY A 141 -2.03 -8.21 -9.00
C GLY A 141 -3.17 -7.19 -8.88
N VAL A 142 -3.21 -6.20 -9.77
CA VAL A 142 -4.29 -5.21 -9.81
C VAL A 142 -5.63 -5.85 -10.17
N ASN A 143 -5.65 -6.83 -11.08
CA ASN A 143 -6.86 -7.56 -11.45
C ASN A 143 -7.42 -8.36 -10.27
N SER A 144 -6.55 -8.96 -9.44
CA SER A 144 -6.96 -9.64 -8.20
C SER A 144 -7.57 -8.66 -7.19
N ILE A 145 -7.02 -7.44 -7.07
CA ILE A 145 -7.63 -6.36 -6.26
C ILE A 145 -9.03 -6.04 -6.80
N PHE A 146 -9.18 -5.84 -8.10
CA PHE A 146 -10.46 -5.51 -8.71
C PHE A 146 -11.49 -6.63 -8.60
N GLY A 147 -11.06 -7.89 -8.73
CA GLY A 147 -11.91 -9.05 -8.43
C GLY A 147 -12.38 -9.08 -6.97
N GLY A 148 -11.50 -8.69 -6.04
CA GLY A 148 -11.84 -8.48 -4.64
C GLY A 148 -12.94 -7.44 -4.44
N PHE A 149 -12.84 -6.31 -5.14
CA PHE A 149 -13.84 -5.23 -5.13
C PHE A 149 -15.18 -5.62 -5.78
N GLU A 150 -15.15 -6.30 -6.93
CA GLU A 150 -16.37 -6.75 -7.64
C GLU A 150 -17.17 -7.83 -6.89
N THR A 151 -16.59 -8.42 -5.85
CA THR A 151 -17.29 -9.40 -4.99
C THR A 151 -17.93 -8.71 -3.76
N SER A 152 -17.81 -7.38 -3.63
CA SER A 152 -18.55 -6.60 -2.63
C SER A 152 -20.06 -6.71 -2.85
N TYR A 153 -20.82 -6.70 -1.76
CA TYR A 153 -22.28 -6.77 -1.78
C TYR A 153 -22.92 -5.59 -2.54
N HIS A 154 -22.27 -4.44 -2.51
CA HIS A 154 -22.79 -3.18 -3.06
C HIS A 154 -22.46 -2.96 -4.54
N ILE A 155 -21.87 -3.95 -5.22
CA ILE A 155 -21.48 -3.86 -6.63
C ILE A 155 -22.38 -4.76 -7.47
N GLU A 156 -23.23 -4.15 -8.29
CA GLU A 156 -24.19 -4.86 -9.13
C GLU A 156 -23.62 -5.10 -10.55
N LEU A 157 -22.82 -4.16 -11.05
CA LEU A 157 -22.31 -4.19 -12.41
C LEU A 157 -20.85 -4.65 -12.52
N LYS A 158 -20.65 -5.86 -13.07
CA LYS A 158 -19.32 -6.43 -13.36
C LYS A 158 -18.85 -6.14 -14.79
N ARG A 159 -17.54 -6.01 -14.99
CA ARG A 159 -16.95 -5.89 -16.33
C ARG A 159 -16.71 -7.27 -16.94
N ASN A 160 -16.72 -7.38 -18.27
CA ASN A 160 -16.22 -8.59 -18.95
C ASN A 160 -14.71 -8.73 -18.70
N PHE A 161 -14.22 -9.97 -18.61
CA PHE A 161 -12.83 -10.34 -18.31
C PHE A 161 -11.81 -9.50 -19.09
N PHE A 162 -11.94 -9.40 -20.42
CA PHE A 162 -11.00 -8.63 -21.24
C PHE A 162 -10.95 -7.14 -20.89
N ARG A 163 -12.11 -6.53 -20.62
CA ARG A 163 -12.17 -5.12 -20.22
C ARG A 163 -11.62 -4.94 -18.82
N GLN A 164 -11.92 -5.85 -17.90
CA GLN A 164 -11.40 -5.81 -16.54
C GLN A 164 -9.86 -5.89 -16.54
N TYR A 165 -9.31 -6.82 -17.30
CA TYR A 165 -7.87 -6.99 -17.43
C TYR A 165 -7.19 -5.76 -18.07
N LEU A 166 -7.81 -5.15 -19.09
CA LEU A 166 -7.28 -3.92 -19.70
C LEU A 166 -7.25 -2.76 -18.69
N TYR A 167 -8.29 -2.62 -17.87
CA TYR A 167 -8.31 -1.63 -16.78
C TYR A 167 -7.25 -1.95 -15.72
N ALA A 168 -7.04 -3.22 -15.38
CA ALA A 168 -6.02 -3.63 -14.42
C ALA A 168 -4.61 -3.33 -14.93
N LEU A 169 -4.33 -3.60 -16.21
CA LEU A 169 -3.08 -3.23 -16.88
C LEU A 169 -2.86 -1.70 -16.86
N MET A 170 -3.86 -0.93 -17.31
CA MET A 170 -3.78 0.53 -17.34
C MET A 170 -3.53 1.11 -15.95
N VAL A 171 -4.26 0.64 -14.94
CA VAL A 171 -4.09 1.10 -13.56
C VAL A 171 -2.75 0.65 -12.99
N GLY A 172 -2.31 -0.57 -13.27
CA GLY A 172 -0.97 -1.03 -12.90
C GLY A 172 0.14 -0.12 -13.43
N LEU A 173 0.04 0.31 -14.70
CA LEU A 173 0.98 1.27 -15.29
C LEU A 173 0.88 2.66 -14.65
N ILE A 174 -0.33 3.16 -14.38
CA ILE A 174 -0.53 4.44 -13.67
C ILE A 174 0.11 4.40 -12.28
N LEU A 175 -0.10 3.31 -11.53
CA LEU A 175 0.49 3.13 -10.20
C LEU A 175 2.01 3.03 -10.26
N ALA A 176 2.57 2.31 -11.25
CA ALA A 176 4.00 2.25 -11.46
C ALA A 176 4.60 3.65 -11.74
N ILE A 177 3.97 4.43 -12.63
CA ILE A 177 4.39 5.82 -12.92
C ILE A 177 4.27 6.69 -11.67
N LEU A 178 3.17 6.57 -10.91
CA LEU A 178 2.97 7.32 -9.67
C LEU A 178 4.08 7.03 -8.66
N ILE A 179 4.46 5.77 -8.47
CA ILE A 179 5.55 5.36 -7.58
C ILE A 179 6.89 5.90 -8.08
N ILE A 180 7.18 5.82 -9.38
CA ILE A 180 8.44 6.34 -9.97
C ILE A 180 8.52 7.86 -9.78
N VAL A 181 7.46 8.60 -10.12
CA VAL A 181 7.40 10.05 -9.93
C VAL A 181 7.53 10.39 -8.45
N GLY A 182 6.89 9.62 -7.58
CA GLY A 182 7.01 9.79 -6.13
C GLY A 182 8.45 9.58 -5.64
N PHE A 183 9.12 8.54 -6.11
CA PHE A 183 10.51 8.26 -5.77
C PHE A 183 11.47 9.35 -6.26
N VAL A 184 11.30 9.81 -7.51
CA VAL A 184 12.09 10.92 -8.06
C VAL A 184 11.85 12.21 -7.27
N ALA A 185 10.60 12.51 -6.91
CA ALA A 185 10.26 13.67 -6.08
C ALA A 185 10.87 13.55 -4.67
N TYR A 186 10.87 12.36 -4.08
CA TYR A 186 11.49 12.09 -2.78
C TYR A 186 13.01 12.33 -2.83
N ILE A 187 13.71 11.75 -3.81
CA ILE A 187 15.15 11.98 -4.02
C ILE A 187 15.44 13.46 -4.24
N TYR A 188 14.65 14.12 -5.09
CA TYR A 188 14.86 15.54 -5.35
C TYR A 188 14.71 16.38 -4.07
N PHE A 189 13.70 16.09 -3.26
CA PHE A 189 13.52 16.74 -1.97
C PHE A 189 14.69 16.48 -1.01
N GLU A 190 15.14 15.23 -0.89
CA GLU A 190 16.25 14.82 -0.01
C GLU A 190 17.57 15.51 -0.39
N PHE A 191 17.95 15.48 -1.67
CA PHE A 191 19.26 15.99 -2.08
C PHE A 191 19.28 17.50 -2.27
N TYR A 192 18.23 18.09 -2.86
CA TYR A 192 18.27 19.50 -3.25
C TYR A 192 17.60 20.41 -2.23
N VAL A 193 16.42 20.05 -1.73
CA VAL A 193 15.68 20.92 -0.80
C VAL A 193 16.33 20.87 0.58
N LEU A 194 16.55 19.65 1.07
CA LEU A 194 17.19 19.40 2.36
C LEU A 194 18.64 19.87 2.37
N GLY A 195 19.43 19.51 1.35
CA GLY A 195 20.82 19.98 1.21
C GLY A 195 20.94 21.51 1.17
N TYR A 196 20.01 22.21 0.52
CA TYR A 196 20.02 23.68 0.51
C TYR A 196 19.59 24.27 1.86
N LEU A 197 18.61 23.66 2.54
CA LEU A 197 18.14 24.12 3.85
C LEU A 197 19.23 23.96 4.93
N THR A 198 19.96 22.86 4.93
CA THR A 198 21.07 22.63 5.86
C THR A 198 22.23 23.59 5.58
N GLU A 199 22.57 23.81 4.32
CA GLU A 199 23.61 24.78 3.95
C GLU A 199 23.21 26.23 4.28
N PHE A 200 21.95 26.59 4.06
CA PHE A 200 21.42 27.90 4.43
C PHE A 200 21.42 28.11 5.94
N ALA A 201 20.99 27.11 6.71
CA ALA A 201 21.03 27.14 8.17
C ALA A 201 22.46 27.24 8.70
N ALA A 202 23.41 26.52 8.09
CA ALA A 202 24.84 26.61 8.43
C ALA A 202 25.40 28.02 8.16
N ARG A 203 25.02 28.64 7.04
CA ARG A 203 25.47 30.00 6.67
C ARG A 203 24.89 31.11 7.54
N GLN A 204 23.62 31.01 7.96
CA GLN A 204 22.98 32.04 8.79
C GLN A 204 23.15 31.83 10.30
N GLY A 205 23.14 30.58 10.75
CA GLY A 205 23.11 30.23 12.18
C GLY A 205 24.44 29.75 12.74
N GLY A 206 25.41 29.36 11.90
CA GLY A 206 26.70 28.81 12.35
C GLY A 206 26.63 27.39 12.90
N TYR A 207 25.49 26.71 12.77
CA TYR A 207 25.28 25.31 13.18
C TYR A 207 24.90 24.47 11.97
N VAL A 208 25.50 23.29 11.84
CA VAL A 208 25.06 22.25 10.91
C VAL A 208 23.92 21.51 11.62
N LEU A 209 22.69 21.70 11.15
CA LEU A 209 21.55 20.93 11.62
C LEU A 209 21.59 19.58 10.91
N ASP A 210 21.58 18.48 11.67
CA ASP A 210 21.35 17.15 11.11
C ASP A 210 19.88 17.04 10.63
N GLU A 211 19.62 16.15 9.66
CA GLU A 211 18.28 15.97 9.07
C GLU A 211 17.20 15.72 10.14
N ASP A 212 17.58 15.03 11.22
CA ASP A 212 16.69 14.64 12.31
C ASP A 212 16.31 15.81 13.24
N GLU A 213 17.03 16.93 13.19
CA GLU A 213 16.77 18.10 14.04
C GLU A 213 15.73 19.04 13.43
N ILE A 214 15.44 18.90 12.13
CA ILE A 214 14.48 19.76 11.43
C ILE A 214 13.10 19.09 11.42
N ILE A 215 12.32 19.31 12.49
CA ILE A 215 10.95 18.77 12.65
C ILE A 215 10.09 18.99 11.40
N GLY A 216 10.23 20.14 10.72
CA GLY A 216 9.50 20.45 9.49
C GLY A 216 9.77 19.48 8.34
N VAL A 217 11.00 18.96 8.22
CA VAL A 217 11.39 17.96 7.22
C VAL A 217 10.71 16.64 7.51
N GLN A 218 10.74 16.18 8.77
CA GLN A 218 10.11 14.90 9.14
C GLN A 218 8.61 14.93 8.88
N ILE A 219 7.94 16.05 9.20
CA ILE A 219 6.53 16.26 8.87
C ILE A 219 6.30 16.24 7.36
N ALA A 220 7.17 16.88 6.57
CA ALA A 220 7.07 16.86 5.11
C ALA A 220 7.21 15.45 4.52
N LYS A 221 8.19 14.64 5.00
CA LYS A 221 8.37 13.24 4.58
C LYS A 221 7.12 12.40 4.89
N ILE A 222 6.55 12.55 6.09
CA ILE A 222 5.31 11.85 6.49
C ILE A 222 4.12 12.31 5.62
N LEU A 223 3.92 13.61 5.44
CA LEU A 223 2.82 14.14 4.61
C LEU A 223 2.94 13.68 3.16
N PHE A 224 4.15 13.66 2.61
CA PHE A 224 4.41 13.16 1.27
C PHE A 224 3.97 11.70 1.11
N PHE A 225 4.34 10.85 2.07
CA PHE A 225 3.94 9.45 2.07
C PHE A 225 2.42 9.29 2.21
N ILE A 226 1.77 10.06 3.08
CA ILE A 226 0.31 10.10 3.22
C ILE A 226 -0.35 10.43 1.89
N VAL A 227 0.12 11.48 1.21
CA VAL A 227 -0.43 11.91 -0.09
C VAL A 227 -0.25 10.81 -1.13
N LEU A 228 0.94 10.22 -1.24
CA LEU A 228 1.24 9.17 -2.21
C LEU A 228 0.36 7.92 -1.98
N SER A 229 0.24 7.47 -0.73
CA SER A 229 -0.63 6.35 -0.35
C SER A 229 -2.10 6.66 -0.62
N TYR A 230 -2.56 7.88 -0.32
CA TYR A 230 -3.92 8.31 -0.59
C TYR A 230 -4.25 8.30 -2.09
N PHE A 231 -3.37 8.84 -2.94
CA PHE A 231 -3.56 8.81 -4.39
C PHE A 231 -3.58 7.37 -4.91
N THR A 232 -2.69 6.50 -4.41
CA THR A 232 -2.67 5.08 -4.76
C THR A 232 -4.02 4.41 -4.48
N THR A 233 -4.54 4.58 -3.26
CA THR A 233 -5.85 4.02 -2.87
C THR A 233 -7.01 4.64 -3.65
N ALA A 234 -7.01 5.96 -3.84
CA ALA A 234 -8.04 6.67 -4.59
C ALA A 234 -8.13 6.20 -6.05
N ILE A 235 -6.99 6.01 -6.72
CA ILE A 235 -6.92 5.46 -8.09
C ILE A 235 -7.50 4.05 -8.12
N LEU A 236 -7.10 3.18 -7.18
CA LEU A 236 -7.62 1.82 -7.11
C LEU A 236 -9.14 1.80 -6.93
N TYR A 237 -9.69 2.63 -6.05
CA TYR A 237 -11.13 2.67 -5.78
C TYR A 237 -11.93 3.26 -6.94
N TYR A 238 -11.43 4.32 -7.55
CA TYR A 238 -12.12 5.00 -8.65
C TYR A 238 -12.18 4.14 -9.92
N PHE A 239 -11.09 3.43 -10.25
CA PHE A 239 -11.02 2.62 -11.47
C PHE A 239 -11.38 1.14 -11.27
N GLY A 240 -11.42 0.67 -10.01
CA GLY A 240 -11.50 -0.76 -9.70
C GLY A 240 -12.82 -1.45 -10.01
N THR A 241 -13.94 -0.73 -10.07
CA THR A 241 -15.23 -1.28 -10.50
C THR A 241 -15.89 -0.39 -11.55
N LYS A 242 -16.90 -0.91 -12.26
CA LYS A 242 -17.66 -0.09 -13.22
C LYS A 242 -18.39 1.06 -12.52
N GLU A 243 -18.88 0.83 -11.31
CA GLU A 243 -19.59 1.81 -10.50
C GLU A 243 -18.67 2.73 -9.69
N GLY A 244 -17.39 2.38 -9.53
CA GLY A 244 -16.40 3.18 -8.81
C GLY A 244 -16.28 4.62 -9.33
N LYS A 245 -16.48 4.83 -10.64
CA LYS A 245 -16.49 6.16 -11.27
C LYS A 245 -17.68 7.04 -10.86
N GLN A 246 -18.74 6.46 -10.31
CA GLN A 246 -19.89 7.20 -9.77
C GLN A 246 -19.58 7.76 -8.38
N ALA A 247 -18.61 7.18 -7.68
CA ALA A 247 -18.09 7.70 -6.42
C ALA A 247 -17.10 8.84 -6.68
N ARG A 248 -16.91 9.70 -5.66
CA ARG A 248 -15.90 10.77 -5.72
C ARG A 248 -14.50 10.14 -5.70
N PHE A 249 -13.60 10.66 -6.54
CA PHE A 249 -12.18 10.27 -6.54
C PHE A 249 -11.56 10.46 -5.15
N PHE A 250 -11.79 11.62 -4.55
CA PHE A 250 -11.49 11.88 -3.15
C PHE A 250 -12.58 11.29 -2.27
N SER A 251 -12.38 10.04 -1.85
CA SER A 251 -13.32 9.29 -1.03
C SER A 251 -12.90 9.19 0.44
N ILE A 252 -13.89 9.04 1.32
CA ILE A 252 -13.66 8.81 2.74
C ILE A 252 -13.12 7.41 2.97
N GLY A 253 -13.54 6.42 2.17
CA GLY A 253 -12.97 5.08 2.19
C GLY A 253 -11.46 5.10 1.91
N ALA A 254 -11.00 5.86 0.91
CA ALA A 254 -9.57 6.00 0.64
C ALA A 254 -8.82 6.63 1.82
N LEU A 255 -9.40 7.66 2.47
CA LEU A 255 -8.81 8.29 3.65
C LEU A 255 -8.67 7.30 4.81
N VAL A 256 -9.73 6.56 5.12
CA VAL A 256 -9.74 5.55 6.19
C VAL A 256 -8.71 4.46 5.90
N THR A 257 -8.63 3.97 4.66
CA THR A 257 -7.60 3.01 4.24
C THR A 257 -6.20 3.56 4.37
N THR A 258 -5.95 4.82 4.00
CA THR A 258 -4.62 5.43 4.18
C THR A 258 -4.26 5.53 5.67
N ILE A 259 -5.18 5.94 6.52
CA ILE A 259 -4.93 6.03 7.98
C ILE A 259 -4.64 4.64 8.56
N LEU A 260 -5.46 3.65 8.22
CA LEU A 260 -5.27 2.27 8.68
C LEU A 260 -3.99 1.66 8.12
N PHE A 261 -3.65 1.94 6.86
CA PHE A 261 -2.39 1.53 6.25
C PHE A 261 -1.19 2.05 7.06
N LEU A 262 -1.16 3.34 7.38
CA LEU A 262 -0.07 3.94 8.18
C LEU A 262 0.01 3.34 9.58
N LEU A 263 -1.14 3.21 10.25
CA LEU A 263 -1.23 2.61 11.58
C LEU A 263 -0.71 1.16 11.54
N THR A 264 -1.13 0.39 10.54
CA THR A 264 -0.67 -0.97 10.33
C THR A 264 0.81 -1.02 10.00
N SER A 265 1.34 -0.16 9.14
CA SER A 265 2.78 -0.10 8.85
C SER A 265 3.60 0.19 10.11
N TYR A 266 3.15 1.13 10.95
CA TYR A 266 3.80 1.44 12.23
C TYR A 266 3.76 0.25 13.21
N LEU A 267 2.57 -0.32 13.45
CA LEU A 267 2.41 -1.47 14.35
C LEU A 267 3.15 -2.71 13.85
N PHE A 268 3.14 -2.94 12.53
CA PHE A 268 3.85 -4.04 11.92
C PHE A 268 5.36 -3.85 12.00
N GLY A 269 5.86 -2.61 11.88
CA GLY A 269 7.25 -2.28 12.14
C GLY A 269 7.69 -2.68 13.56
N ILE A 270 6.90 -2.31 14.57
CA ILE A 270 7.14 -2.73 15.97
C ILE A 270 7.10 -4.26 16.11
N TYR A 271 6.18 -4.93 15.43
CA TYR A 271 6.10 -6.40 15.42
C TYR A 271 7.37 -7.03 14.87
N VAL A 272 7.87 -6.52 13.74
CA VAL A 272 9.08 -7.03 13.11
C VAL A 272 10.30 -6.79 14.00
N GLU A 273 10.45 -5.58 14.54
CA GLU A 273 11.60 -5.22 15.38
C GLU A 273 11.65 -6.02 16.69
N LYS A 274 10.51 -6.21 17.36
CA LYS A 274 10.48 -6.77 18.72
C LYS A 274 10.18 -8.27 18.78
N PHE A 275 9.41 -8.79 17.82
CA PHE A 275 8.84 -10.14 17.91
C PHE A 275 9.22 -11.04 16.74
N ALA A 276 9.63 -10.50 15.60
CA ALA A 276 10.01 -11.31 14.45
C ALA A 276 11.43 -11.88 14.55
N ARG A 277 11.70 -12.69 15.60
CA ARG A 277 12.81 -13.66 15.62
C ARG A 277 12.59 -14.83 14.65
N TYR A 278 11.59 -14.74 13.78
CA TYR A 278 11.28 -15.72 12.74
C TYR A 278 12.46 -15.95 11.78
N ASN A 279 13.30 -14.94 11.55
CA ASN A 279 14.52 -15.10 10.76
C ASN A 279 15.53 -16.06 11.43
N GLU A 280 15.57 -16.15 12.76
CA GLU A 280 16.47 -17.07 13.49
C GLU A 280 16.00 -18.53 13.40
N LEU A 281 14.68 -18.75 13.30
CA LEU A 281 14.06 -20.09 13.28
C LEU A 281 13.82 -20.63 11.87
N TYR A 282 13.50 -19.76 10.90
CA TYR A 282 13.06 -20.13 9.55
C TYR A 282 13.90 -19.49 8.43
N GLY A 283 14.90 -18.67 8.74
CA GLY A 283 15.79 -18.04 7.77
C GLY A 283 15.01 -17.24 6.71
N ALA A 284 15.41 -17.39 5.44
CA ALA A 284 14.80 -16.73 4.28
C ALA A 284 13.29 -16.96 4.17
N LEU A 285 12.79 -18.15 4.53
CA LEU A 285 11.36 -18.47 4.49
C LEU A 285 10.56 -17.64 5.52
N GLY A 286 11.16 -17.35 6.67
CA GLY A 286 10.53 -16.54 7.73
C GLY A 286 10.18 -15.14 7.25
N GLY A 287 11.10 -14.45 6.59
CA GLY A 287 10.79 -13.11 6.10
C GLY A 287 9.87 -13.08 4.89
N LEU A 288 9.88 -14.09 4.01
CA LEU A 288 8.88 -14.18 2.93
C LEU A 288 7.46 -14.32 3.51
N LEU A 289 7.31 -15.11 4.58
CA LEU A 289 6.04 -15.23 5.31
C LEU A 289 5.64 -13.90 5.95
N ILE A 290 6.57 -13.19 6.60
CA ILE A 290 6.32 -11.85 7.17
C ILE A 290 5.84 -10.88 6.08
N LEU A 291 6.51 -10.85 4.93
CA LEU A 291 6.12 -10.00 3.81
C LEU A 291 4.74 -10.37 3.26
N MET A 292 4.44 -11.66 3.08
CA MET A 292 3.11 -12.10 2.65
C MET A 292 2.01 -11.74 3.66
N VAL A 293 2.29 -11.86 4.97
CA VAL A 293 1.37 -11.44 6.03
C VAL A 293 1.17 -9.92 5.99
N TYR A 294 2.22 -9.14 5.76
CA TYR A 294 2.12 -7.69 5.61
C TYR A 294 1.23 -7.29 4.44
N ILE A 295 1.45 -7.89 3.26
CA ILE A 295 0.62 -7.62 2.07
C ILE A 295 -0.82 -8.08 2.32
N TRP A 296 -1.02 -9.23 2.97
CA TRP A 296 -2.34 -9.75 3.32
C TRP A 296 -3.10 -8.83 4.27
N LEU A 297 -2.44 -8.30 5.31
CA LEU A 297 -3.04 -7.37 6.25
C LEU A 297 -3.47 -6.07 5.57
N ASN A 298 -2.60 -5.51 4.73
CA ASN A 298 -2.91 -4.31 3.95
C ASN A 298 -3.98 -4.56 2.88
N SER A 299 -4.04 -5.76 2.31
CA SER A 299 -5.10 -6.16 1.38
C SER A 299 -6.47 -6.21 2.08
N ASN A 300 -6.54 -6.68 3.33
CA ASN A 300 -7.77 -6.61 4.12
C ASN A 300 -8.20 -5.16 4.35
N ILE A 301 -7.29 -4.28 4.74
CA ILE A 301 -7.57 -2.84 4.97
C ILE A 301 -8.05 -2.17 3.68
N LEU A 302 -7.44 -2.51 2.54
CA LEU A 302 -7.84 -2.02 1.22
C LEU A 302 -9.27 -2.46 0.86
N LEU A 303 -9.64 -3.71 1.13
CA LEU A 303 -10.99 -4.19 0.86
C LEU A 303 -12.03 -3.58 1.82
N LEU A 304 -11.69 -3.43 3.10
CA LEU A 304 -12.56 -2.81 4.10
C LEU A 304 -12.88 -1.35 3.80
N GLY A 305 -11.88 -0.56 3.38
CA GLY A 305 -12.14 0.81 2.95
C GLY A 305 -12.92 0.90 1.64
N PHE A 306 -12.81 -0.11 0.77
CA PHE A 306 -13.60 -0.17 -0.46
C PHE A 306 -15.07 -0.44 -0.12
N GLU A 307 -15.35 -1.40 0.77
CA GLU A 307 -16.70 -1.66 1.27
C GLU A 307 -17.30 -0.41 1.92
N LEU A 308 -16.53 0.32 2.73
CA LEU A 308 -16.97 1.61 3.28
C LEU A 308 -17.33 2.61 2.17
N ASN A 309 -16.47 2.76 1.17
CA ASN A 309 -16.74 3.68 0.07
C ASN A 309 -18.00 3.26 -0.73
N ALA A 310 -18.20 1.97 -0.95
CA ALA A 310 -19.34 1.43 -1.66
C ALA A 310 -20.65 1.60 -0.87
N SER A 311 -20.64 1.34 0.45
CA SER A 311 -21.77 1.57 1.35
C SER A 311 -22.21 3.03 1.35
N LEU A 312 -21.26 3.97 1.47
CA LEU A 312 -21.55 5.41 1.41
C LEU A 312 -22.13 5.82 0.06
N ASN A 313 -21.62 5.27 -1.04
CA ASN A 313 -22.16 5.56 -2.36
C ASN A 313 -23.58 5.02 -2.55
N SER A 314 -23.91 3.87 -1.94
CA SER A 314 -25.26 3.32 -1.92
C SER A 314 -26.24 4.23 -1.17
N LEU A 315 -25.87 4.67 0.04
CA LEU A 315 -26.68 5.61 0.84
C LEU A 315 -26.91 6.95 0.10
N ARG A 316 -25.91 7.44 -0.65
CA ARG A 316 -26.06 8.62 -1.53
C ARG A 316 -27.09 8.43 -2.63
N LYS A 317 -27.13 7.24 -3.22
CA LYS A 317 -28.07 6.94 -4.30
C LYS A 317 -29.50 6.92 -3.75
N ILE A 318 -29.70 6.29 -2.58
CA ILE A 318 -31.01 6.23 -1.91
C ILE A 318 -31.51 7.63 -1.53
N SER A 319 -30.68 8.43 -0.85
CA SER A 319 -31.05 9.80 -0.44
C SER A 319 -31.29 10.79 -1.58
N ARG A 320 -30.84 10.49 -2.81
CA ARG A 320 -31.11 11.29 -4.01
C ARG A 320 -32.38 10.87 -4.75
N GLN A 321 -32.95 9.71 -4.41
CA GLN A 321 -34.18 9.19 -5.00
C GLN A 321 -35.43 9.57 -4.18
N GLU A 322 -35.24 9.98 -2.92
CA GLU A 322 -36.24 10.63 -2.05
C GLU A 322 -36.28 12.15 -2.27
#